data_AF-A0A316IIV6-F1
#
_entry.id   AF-A0A316IIV6-F1
#
_cell.length_a   1.000
_cell.length_b   1.000
_cell.length_c   1.000
_cell.angle_alpha   90.00
_cell.angle_beta   90.00
_cell.angle_gamma   90.00
#
_symmetry.space_group_name_H-M   'P 1'
#
loop_
_entity.id
_entity.type
_entity.pdbx_description
1 polymer ?
#
loop_
_entity_poly.entity_id
_entity_poly.type
_entity_poly.pdbx_seq_one_letter_code
_entity_poly.pdbx_strand_id
1 'polypeptide(L)'
;MKLEDMPIKELLALHNRIADKPAGPKTFATRAKLVARIEQVAAAKDIDLAASGQPKKPKATAKRAEPKADAVEAPEATEKKSQGRGIGALARAILMDPAGYPHALIAAMVNAQVDGAACTDKSVRWYANDMRKKGVEVPPRQKHHPADMDEQQSAEALSTVTVVTEGTE
;
A
#
# COMPACT_ATOMS: atom_id res chain seq x y z
N MET A 1 -32.39 23.93 -0.57
CA MET A 1 -31.55 24.18 -1.77
C MET A 1 -31.30 22.86 -2.47
N LYS A 2 -31.27 22.81 -3.81
CA LYS A 2 -30.95 21.57 -4.54
C LYS A 2 -29.44 21.34 -4.55
N LEU A 3 -28.98 20.21 -4.01
CA LEU A 3 -27.56 19.83 -4.00
C LEU A 3 -26.99 19.68 -5.44
N GLU A 4 -27.87 19.41 -6.39
CA GLU A 4 -27.60 19.22 -7.82
C GLU A 4 -27.39 20.52 -8.61
N ASP A 5 -27.50 21.69 -7.98
CA ASP A 5 -27.19 22.98 -8.62
C ASP A 5 -25.90 23.62 -8.05
N MET A 6 -25.36 23.12 -6.93
CA MET A 6 -24.14 23.66 -6.32
C MET A 6 -22.83 23.24 -7.02
N PRO A 7 -21.83 24.12 -7.12
CA PRO A 7 -20.52 23.77 -7.67
C PRO A 7 -19.83 22.71 -6.79
N ILE A 8 -19.02 21.84 -7.42
CA ILE A 8 -18.33 20.72 -6.76
C ILE A 8 -17.49 21.19 -5.56
N LYS A 9 -16.93 22.40 -5.64
CA LYS A 9 -16.16 23.02 -4.55
C LYS A 9 -17.01 23.28 -3.30
N GLU A 10 -18.24 23.77 -3.47
CA GLU A 10 -19.16 24.00 -2.35
C GLU A 10 -19.68 22.69 -1.78
N LEU A 11 -19.98 21.71 -2.62
CA LEU A 11 -20.36 20.37 -2.18
C LEU A 11 -19.23 19.70 -1.37
N LEU A 12 -17.97 19.85 -1.80
CA LEU A 12 -16.80 19.35 -1.05
C LEU A 12 -16.66 20.06 0.31
N ALA A 13 -16.86 21.38 0.34
CA ALA A 13 -16.83 22.14 1.60
C ALA A 13 -17.94 21.70 2.56
N LEU A 14 -19.15 21.44 2.03
CA LEU A 14 -20.28 20.92 2.80
C LEU A 14 -19.97 19.53 3.36
N HIS A 15 -19.45 18.63 2.52
CA HIS A 15 -19.03 17.30 2.94
C HIS A 15 -17.99 17.37 4.06
N ASN A 16 -16.95 18.20 3.89
CA ASN A 16 -15.87 18.33 4.88
C ASN A 16 -16.35 18.95 6.21
N ARG A 17 -17.44 19.71 6.20
CA ARG A 17 -18.05 20.27 7.40
C ARG A 17 -18.83 19.23 8.21
N ILE A 18 -19.45 18.26 7.54
CA ILE A 18 -20.31 17.24 8.18
C ILE A 18 -19.60 15.90 8.39
N ALA A 19 -18.60 15.57 7.57
CA ALA A 19 -17.91 14.28 7.61
C ALA A 19 -16.78 14.27 8.64
N ASP A 20 -16.52 13.09 9.22
CA ASP A 20 -15.41 12.89 10.18
C ASP A 20 -14.04 12.84 9.50
N LYS A 21 -14.00 12.58 8.20
CA LYS A 21 -12.77 12.52 7.39
C LYS A 21 -12.85 13.55 6.27
N PRO A 22 -11.84 14.43 6.13
CA PRO A 22 -11.83 15.41 5.05
C PRO A 22 -11.62 14.70 3.71
N ALA A 23 -12.45 15.07 2.73
CA ALA A 23 -12.30 14.69 1.34
C ALA A 23 -11.52 15.77 0.57
N GLY A 24 -10.61 15.30 -0.28
CA GLY A 24 -9.86 16.13 -1.21
C GLY A 24 -10.54 16.25 -2.58
N PRO A 25 -9.99 17.09 -3.47
CA PRO A 25 -10.57 17.38 -4.79
C PRO A 25 -10.63 16.17 -5.73
N LYS A 26 -9.93 15.07 -5.42
CA LYS A 26 -9.94 13.81 -6.19
C LYS A 26 -10.58 12.63 -5.45
N THR A 27 -11.16 12.86 -4.27
CA THR A 27 -11.72 11.78 -3.44
C THR A 27 -13.03 11.23 -4.02
N PHE A 28 -13.80 12.06 -4.72
CA PHE A 28 -15.03 11.66 -5.38
C PHE A 28 -14.85 11.68 -6.89
N ALA A 29 -15.09 10.53 -7.54
CA ALA A 29 -14.96 10.39 -8.99
C ALA A 29 -16.03 11.15 -9.78
N THR A 30 -17.19 11.40 -9.17
CA THR A 30 -18.32 12.09 -9.81
C THR A 30 -19.07 12.93 -8.78
N ARG A 31 -19.73 13.99 -9.27
CA ARG A 31 -20.58 14.86 -8.46
C ARG A 31 -21.74 14.11 -7.80
N ALA A 32 -22.37 13.18 -8.51
CA ALA A 32 -23.44 12.34 -7.98
C ALA A 32 -22.99 11.54 -6.75
N LYS A 33 -21.77 10.97 -6.78
CA LYS A 33 -21.22 10.25 -5.62
C LYS A 33 -20.96 11.15 -4.41
N LEU A 34 -20.58 12.41 -4.65
CA LEU A 34 -20.40 13.40 -3.59
C LEU A 34 -21.74 13.77 -2.94
N VAL A 35 -22.78 14.03 -3.74
CA VAL A 35 -24.13 14.34 -3.24
C VAL A 35 -24.69 13.17 -2.42
N ALA A 36 -24.66 11.95 -2.97
CA ALA A 36 -25.13 10.76 -2.27
C ALA A 36 -24.38 10.53 -0.94
N ARG A 37 -23.07 10.85 -0.90
CA ARG A 37 -22.28 10.75 0.34
C ARG A 37 -22.65 11.83 1.35
N ILE A 38 -22.96 13.04 0.90
CA ILE A 38 -23.44 14.13 1.77
C ILE A 38 -24.79 13.75 2.39
N GLU A 39 -25.72 13.24 1.60
CA GLU A 39 -27.03 12.76 2.08
C GLU A 39 -26.88 11.61 3.09
N GLN A 40 -26.00 10.65 2.81
CA GLN A 40 -25.71 9.55 3.73
C GLN A 40 -25.13 10.03 5.06
N VAL A 41 -24.18 10.96 5.04
CA VAL A 41 -23.56 11.49 6.27
C VAL A 41 -24.54 12.37 7.04
N ALA A 42 -25.37 13.14 6.34
CA ALA A 42 -26.42 13.95 6.95
C ALA A 42 -27.47 13.07 7.65
N ALA A 43 -27.96 12.02 6.97
CA ALA A 43 -28.89 11.06 7.55
C ALA A 43 -28.30 10.32 8.75
N ALA A 44 -27.03 9.91 8.67
CA ALA A 44 -26.36 9.21 9.77
C ALA A 44 -26.10 10.09 11.01
N LYS A 45 -26.08 11.42 10.84
CA LYS A 45 -25.83 12.38 11.91
C LYS A 45 -27.07 13.18 12.31
N ASP A 46 -28.24 12.84 11.76
CA ASP A 46 -29.49 13.60 11.90
C ASP A 46 -29.32 15.11 11.64
N ILE A 47 -28.50 15.45 10.63
CA ILE A 47 -28.25 16.84 10.24
C ILE A 47 -29.26 17.22 9.15
N ASP A 48 -30.14 18.17 9.45
CA ASP A 48 -31.01 18.77 8.44
C ASP A 48 -30.21 19.69 7.50
N LEU A 49 -30.06 19.25 6.24
CA LEU A 49 -29.36 19.98 5.19
C LEU A 49 -30.14 21.22 4.70
N ALA A 50 -31.46 21.30 4.98
CA ALA A 50 -32.29 22.46 4.62
C ALA A 50 -32.18 23.59 5.65
N ALA A 51 -31.87 23.27 6.91
CA ALA A 51 -31.62 24.22 7.98
C ALA A 51 -30.12 24.51 8.10
N SER A 52 -29.55 25.19 7.10
CA SER A 52 -28.24 25.82 7.22
C SER A 52 -28.31 26.98 8.24
N GLY A 53 -28.24 26.65 9.53
CA GLY A 53 -28.34 27.59 10.64
C GLY A 53 -27.99 26.95 11.98
N GLN A 54 -26.71 27.02 12.33
CA GLN A 54 -26.07 26.66 13.62
C GLN A 54 -26.03 25.17 14.04
N PRO A 55 -24.86 24.70 14.54
CA PRO A 55 -24.76 23.39 15.16
C PRO A 55 -25.45 23.40 16.53
N LYS A 56 -26.55 22.66 16.67
CA LYS A 56 -26.96 22.16 17.99
C LYS A 56 -26.01 21.03 18.37
N LYS A 57 -25.14 21.29 19.35
CA LYS A 57 -24.27 20.28 19.97
C LYS A 57 -25.12 19.08 20.40
N PRO A 58 -24.81 17.84 20.00
CA PRO A 58 -25.32 16.68 20.71
C PRO A 58 -24.30 16.26 21.76
N LYS A 59 -24.81 16.12 22.98
CA LYS A 59 -24.17 15.49 24.13
C LYS A 59 -23.64 14.10 23.75
N ALA A 60 -22.48 13.78 24.30
CA ALA A 60 -21.95 12.43 24.38
C ALA A 60 -22.99 11.46 24.96
N THR A 61 -23.30 10.40 24.22
CA THR A 61 -23.70 9.07 24.71
C THR A 61 -23.29 8.07 23.64
N ALA A 62 -22.18 7.35 23.84
CA ALA A 62 -22.18 6.00 24.40
C ALA A 62 -22.99 4.99 23.58
N LYS A 63 -22.33 4.29 22.64
CA LYS A 63 -22.09 2.83 22.72
C LYS A 63 -21.26 2.37 21.53
N ARG A 64 -19.98 2.20 21.80
CA ARG A 64 -19.05 1.32 21.10
C ARG A 64 -19.65 -0.09 21.12
N ALA A 65 -20.15 -0.55 19.98
CA ALA A 65 -20.30 -1.97 19.73
C ALA A 65 -18.96 -2.46 19.16
N GLU A 66 -18.11 -2.97 20.04
CA GLU A 66 -17.08 -3.93 19.64
C GLU A 66 -17.78 -5.21 19.16
N PRO A 67 -17.30 -5.82 18.08
CA PRO A 67 -17.16 -7.25 18.03
C PRO A 67 -15.69 -7.55 18.31
N LYS A 68 -15.42 -7.95 19.55
CA LYS A 68 -14.27 -8.78 19.90
C LYS A 68 -14.68 -10.24 19.79
N ALA A 69 -13.65 -11.06 19.62
CA ALA A 69 -13.61 -12.51 19.81
C ALA A 69 -14.06 -13.30 18.56
N ASP A 70 -13.39 -14.36 18.13
CA ASP A 70 -12.19 -15.01 18.65
C ASP A 70 -11.65 -15.97 17.57
N ALA A 71 -10.49 -16.55 17.85
CA ALA A 71 -9.65 -17.33 16.97
C ALA A 71 -10.32 -18.51 16.24
N VAL A 72 -9.89 -18.72 15.00
CA VAL A 72 -9.64 -20.06 14.43
C VAL A 72 -8.31 -20.01 13.68
N GLU A 73 -7.34 -20.76 14.19
CA GLU A 73 -6.21 -21.28 13.41
C GLU A 73 -6.74 -22.05 12.20
N ALA A 74 -6.37 -21.63 10.98
CA ALA A 74 -6.21 -22.51 9.83
C ALA A 74 -5.39 -21.77 8.75
N PRO A 75 -4.30 -22.35 8.23
CA PRO A 75 -3.50 -21.76 7.18
C PRO A 75 -4.19 -22.02 5.84
N GLU A 76 -5.16 -21.19 5.48
CA GLU A 76 -5.74 -21.25 4.14
C GLU A 76 -5.20 -20.13 3.29
N ALA A 77 -4.23 -20.56 2.45
CA ALA A 77 -3.90 -20.01 1.16
C ALA A 77 -5.19 -19.65 0.39
N THR A 78 -5.73 -18.47 0.68
CA THR A 78 -6.73 -17.86 -0.17
C THR A 78 -6.00 -17.23 -1.33
N GLU A 79 -5.70 -18.09 -2.32
CA GLU A 79 -5.51 -17.72 -3.71
C GLU A 79 -6.73 -16.89 -4.15
N LYS A 80 -6.69 -15.59 -3.86
CA LYS A 80 -7.44 -14.61 -4.62
C LYS A 80 -6.90 -14.73 -6.04
N LYS A 81 -7.58 -15.52 -6.88
CA LYS A 81 -7.32 -15.62 -8.32
C LYS A 81 -7.06 -14.22 -8.84
N SER A 82 -5.79 -13.93 -9.10
CA SER A 82 -5.39 -12.58 -9.47
C SER A 82 -5.99 -12.33 -10.85
N GLN A 83 -7.05 -11.53 -10.91
CA GLN A 83 -7.72 -11.09 -12.14
C GLN A 83 -6.83 -10.17 -13.00
N GLY A 84 -5.52 -10.19 -12.79
CA GLY A 84 -4.52 -9.47 -13.57
C GLY A 84 -3.48 -10.47 -14.07
N ARG A 85 -2.58 -10.02 -14.96
CA ARG A 85 -1.51 -10.79 -15.62
C ARG A 85 -0.50 -11.52 -14.69
N GLY A 86 -0.79 -11.70 -13.40
CA GLY A 86 0.04 -12.48 -12.47
C GLY A 86 1.32 -11.80 -11.98
N ILE A 87 1.64 -10.60 -12.49
CA ILE A 87 2.88 -9.84 -12.23
C ILE A 87 3.20 -9.74 -10.73
N GLY A 88 2.21 -9.37 -9.91
CA GLY A 88 2.41 -9.19 -8.47
C GLY A 88 2.62 -10.49 -7.70
N ALA A 89 1.96 -11.57 -8.10
CA ALA A 89 2.12 -12.89 -7.48
C ALA A 89 3.51 -13.46 -7.81
N LEU A 90 3.92 -13.35 -9.08
CA LEU A 90 5.22 -13.80 -9.56
C LEU A 90 6.36 -13.02 -8.91
N ALA A 91 6.25 -11.69 -8.85
CA ALA A 91 7.25 -10.87 -8.15
C ALA A 91 7.38 -11.30 -6.68
N ARG A 92 6.28 -11.56 -5.97
CA ARG A 92 6.30 -12.01 -4.57
C ARG A 92 6.89 -13.39 -4.38
N ALA A 93 6.67 -14.32 -5.31
CA ALA A 93 7.30 -15.64 -5.28
C ALA A 93 8.83 -15.51 -5.37
N ILE A 94 9.32 -14.73 -6.33
CA ILE A 94 10.75 -14.42 -6.47
C ILE A 94 11.25 -13.58 -5.28
N LEU A 95 10.38 -12.81 -4.62
CA LEU A 95 10.77 -12.05 -3.42
C LEU A 95 11.23 -12.96 -2.27
N MET A 96 10.60 -14.13 -2.15
CA MET A 96 10.82 -15.12 -1.09
C MET A 96 11.97 -16.09 -1.38
N ASP A 97 12.51 -16.07 -2.60
CA ASP A 97 13.62 -16.94 -2.98
C ASP A 97 14.87 -16.62 -2.12
N PRO A 98 15.48 -17.63 -1.46
CA PRO A 98 16.70 -17.45 -0.67
C PRO A 98 17.89 -16.94 -1.50
N ALA A 99 17.86 -17.03 -2.83
CA ALA A 99 18.89 -16.48 -3.70
C ALA A 99 19.09 -14.95 -3.55
N GLY A 100 18.09 -14.22 -3.06
CA GLY A 100 18.27 -12.82 -2.63
C GLY A 100 18.55 -11.81 -3.74
N TYR A 101 18.02 -12.06 -4.95
CA TYR A 101 18.25 -11.23 -6.15
C TYR A 101 17.94 -9.73 -5.95
N PRO A 102 18.68 -8.83 -6.63
CA PRO A 102 18.39 -7.42 -6.62
C PRO A 102 17.03 -7.12 -7.29
N HIS A 103 16.35 -6.08 -6.81
CA HIS A 103 15.00 -5.71 -7.25
C HIS A 103 14.88 -5.45 -8.76
N ALA A 104 15.91 -4.84 -9.37
CA ALA A 104 15.96 -4.60 -10.81
C ALA A 104 15.97 -5.90 -11.63
N LEU A 105 16.75 -6.90 -11.20
CA LEU A 105 16.83 -8.20 -11.88
C LEU A 105 15.50 -8.94 -11.76
N ILE A 106 14.83 -8.86 -10.61
CA ILE A 106 13.50 -9.45 -10.43
C ILE A 106 12.47 -8.79 -11.34
N ALA A 107 12.51 -7.47 -11.49
CA ALA A 107 11.62 -6.79 -12.43
C ALA A 107 11.85 -7.27 -13.87
N ALA A 108 13.11 -7.47 -14.28
CA ALA A 108 13.46 -8.03 -15.59
C ALA A 108 12.95 -9.47 -15.77
N MET A 109 13.15 -10.35 -14.77
CA MET A 109 12.64 -11.72 -14.81
C MET A 109 11.12 -11.76 -14.93
N VAL A 110 10.41 -10.91 -14.17
CA VAL A 110 8.95 -10.82 -14.23
C VAL A 110 8.47 -10.36 -15.61
N ASN A 111 9.16 -9.39 -16.23
CA ASN A 111 8.80 -8.91 -17.57
C ASN A 111 9.12 -9.92 -18.67
N ALA A 112 10.19 -10.71 -18.51
CA ALA A 112 10.52 -11.80 -19.44
C ALA A 112 9.49 -12.95 -19.38
N GLN A 113 8.92 -13.21 -18.19
CA GLN A 113 7.99 -14.31 -18.00
C GLN A 113 6.52 -13.95 -18.29
N VAL A 114 6.16 -12.67 -18.22
CA VAL A 114 4.79 -12.20 -18.44
C VAL A 114 4.75 -11.25 -19.63
N ASP A 115 4.15 -11.71 -20.73
CA ASP A 115 4.02 -10.91 -21.94
C ASP A 115 3.22 -9.61 -21.70
N GLY A 116 3.83 -8.48 -22.04
CA GLY A 116 3.31 -7.14 -21.81
C GLY A 116 3.32 -6.65 -20.36
N ALA A 117 4.06 -7.30 -19.46
CA ALA A 117 4.29 -6.74 -18.13
C ALA A 117 5.25 -5.54 -18.18
N ALA A 118 4.95 -4.53 -17.38
CA ALA A 118 5.79 -3.34 -17.17
C ALA A 118 6.19 -3.24 -15.69
N CYS A 119 6.76 -4.33 -15.16
CA CYS A 119 7.28 -4.37 -13.80
C CYS A 119 8.55 -3.54 -13.72
N THR A 120 8.65 -2.70 -12.69
CA THR A 120 9.80 -1.84 -12.45
C THR A 120 10.45 -2.19 -11.12
N ASP A 121 11.74 -1.88 -10.98
CA ASP A 121 12.49 -1.99 -9.72
C ASP A 121 11.71 -1.40 -8.51
N LYS A 122 11.14 -0.21 -8.70
CA LYS A 122 10.35 0.49 -7.68
C LYS A 122 9.13 -0.32 -7.24
N SER A 123 8.44 -0.96 -8.18
CA SER A 123 7.29 -1.83 -7.91
C SER A 123 7.70 -3.05 -7.08
N VAL A 124 8.82 -3.69 -7.41
CA VAL A 124 9.36 -4.83 -6.65
C VAL A 124 9.75 -4.42 -5.23
N ARG A 125 10.43 -3.28 -5.08
CA ARG A 125 10.76 -2.72 -3.77
C ARG A 125 9.51 -2.39 -2.94
N TRP A 126 8.43 -1.94 -3.58
CA TRP A 126 7.15 -1.73 -2.91
C TRP A 126 6.56 -3.04 -2.41
N TYR A 127 6.56 -4.10 -3.23
CA TYR A 127 6.07 -5.43 -2.81
C TYR A 127 6.85 -5.98 -1.62
N ALA A 128 8.18 -5.83 -1.59
CA ALA A 128 9.00 -6.26 -0.45
C ALA A 128 8.62 -5.53 0.85
N ASN A 129 8.37 -4.22 0.77
CA ASN A 129 7.90 -3.45 1.94
C ASN A 129 6.47 -3.80 2.35
N ASP A 130 5.57 -4.03 1.39
CA ASP A 130 4.20 -4.50 1.66
C ASP A 130 4.19 -5.87 2.37
N MET A 131 5.09 -6.78 1.98
CA MET A 131 5.25 -8.08 2.64
C MET A 131 5.77 -7.95 4.07
N ARG A 132 6.80 -7.12 4.31
CA ARG A 132 7.30 -6.84 5.67
C ARG A 132 6.23 -6.21 6.56
N LYS A 133 5.43 -5.28 6.01
CA LYS A 133 4.30 -4.67 6.74
C LYS A 133 3.22 -5.69 7.13
N LYS A 134 3.09 -6.77 6.36
CA LYS A 134 2.16 -7.87 6.63
C LYS A 134 2.75 -8.94 7.54
N GLY A 135 3.96 -8.73 8.07
CA GLY A 135 4.63 -9.67 8.96
C GLY A 135 5.35 -10.81 8.24
N VAL A 136 5.49 -10.75 6.91
CA VAL A 136 6.28 -11.75 6.17
C VAL A 136 7.74 -11.30 6.14
N GLU A 137 8.62 -12.16 6.67
CA GLU A 137 10.06 -11.90 6.68
C GLU A 137 10.63 -12.07 5.26
N VAL A 138 10.84 -10.95 4.58
CA VAL A 138 11.47 -10.93 3.26
C VAL A 138 12.98 -11.04 3.45
N PRO A 139 13.66 -12.05 2.88
CA PRO A 139 15.10 -12.25 3.03
C PRO A 139 15.91 -10.98 2.74
N PRO A 140 17.04 -10.76 3.45
CA PRO A 140 17.94 -9.68 3.15
C PRO A 140 18.51 -9.89 1.75
N ARG A 141 18.56 -8.80 0.98
CA ARG A 141 18.86 -8.87 -0.44
C ARG A 141 20.21 -8.31 -0.72
N GLN A 142 20.85 -8.87 -1.74
CA GLN A 142 22.06 -8.28 -2.26
C GLN A 142 21.74 -6.86 -2.70
N LYS A 143 22.41 -5.89 -2.06
CA LYS A 143 22.44 -4.53 -2.58
C LYS A 143 23.02 -4.65 -3.98
N HIS A 144 22.38 -4.01 -4.96
CA HIS A 144 22.93 -3.90 -6.30
C HIS A 144 24.38 -3.45 -6.14
N HIS A 145 25.35 -4.32 -6.42
CA HIS A 145 26.75 -3.91 -6.43
C HIS A 145 26.82 -2.85 -7.53
N PRO A 146 27.22 -1.61 -7.21
CA PRO A 146 26.98 -0.43 -8.06
C PRO A 146 27.90 -0.39 -9.29
N ALA A 147 28.34 -1.55 -9.74
CA ALA A 147 29.53 -1.67 -10.53
C ALA A 147 29.46 -3.04 -11.28
N ASP A 148 29.74 -3.15 -12.58
CA ASP A 148 30.80 -2.36 -13.23
C ASP A 148 32.00 -2.22 -12.26
N MET A 149 32.29 -3.26 -11.44
CA MET A 149 33.33 -3.22 -10.41
C MET A 149 34.67 -3.13 -11.15
N ASP A 150 35.17 -1.91 -11.30
CA ASP A 150 36.53 -1.63 -11.76
C ASP A 150 37.54 -2.24 -10.77
N GLU A 151 38.73 -2.62 -11.27
CA GLU A 151 39.69 -3.51 -10.58
C GLU A 151 40.02 -3.07 -9.15
N GLN A 152 39.98 -1.77 -8.88
CA GLN A 152 40.25 -1.19 -7.56
C GLN A 152 39.20 -1.54 -6.49
N GLN A 153 37.90 -1.58 -6.84
CA GLN A 153 36.85 -1.92 -5.88
C GLN A 153 36.82 -3.43 -5.56
N SER A 154 37.28 -4.25 -6.52
CA SER A 154 37.54 -5.68 -6.31
C SER A 154 38.70 -5.90 -5.34
N ALA A 155 39.77 -5.09 -5.45
CA ALA A 155 40.93 -5.16 -4.57
C ALA A 155 40.62 -4.73 -3.13
N GLU A 156 39.78 -3.71 -2.91
CA GLU A 156 39.39 -3.31 -1.55
C GLU A 156 38.44 -4.33 -0.88
N ALA A 157 37.58 -5.01 -1.64
CA ALA A 157 36.75 -6.11 -1.14
C ALA A 157 37.60 -7.34 -0.76
N LEU A 158 38.69 -7.60 -1.50
CA LEU A 158 39.66 -8.65 -1.19
C LEU A 158 40.62 -8.26 -0.05
N SER A 159 40.86 -6.97 0.19
CA SER A 159 41.65 -6.45 1.31
C SER A 159 41.03 -6.74 2.68
N THR A 160 39.70 -6.85 2.75
CA THR A 160 38.99 -7.23 3.98
C THR A 160 38.99 -8.74 4.24
N VAL A 161 39.48 -9.54 3.30
CA VAL A 161 39.68 -10.98 3.48
C VAL A 161 41.05 -11.21 4.11
N THR A 162 41.09 -11.26 5.43
CA THR A 162 42.26 -11.76 6.15
C THR A 162 42.44 -13.24 5.81
N VAL A 163 43.47 -13.56 5.03
CA VAL A 163 43.95 -14.94 4.86
C VAL A 163 44.43 -15.41 6.23
N VAL A 164 43.64 -16.25 6.89
CA VAL A 164 44.10 -17.02 8.04
C VAL A 164 45.12 -18.02 7.49
N THR A 165 46.40 -17.66 7.57
CA THR A 165 47.46 -18.68 7.53
C THR A 165 47.51 -19.25 8.94
N GLU A 166 46.78 -20.35 9.13
CA GLU A 166 47.00 -21.25 10.26
C GLU A 166 48.48 -21.67 10.24
N GLY A 167 49.14 -21.49 11.38
CA GLY A 167 50.59 -21.57 11.48
C GLY A 167 51.16 -22.96 11.37
N THR A 168 52.48 -23.04 11.23
CA THR A 168 53.31 -24.09 11.82
C THR A 168 54.75 -23.57 11.94
N GLU A 169 55.22 -23.54 13.19
CA GLU A 169 56.61 -23.60 13.72
C GLU A 169 57.74 -22.74 13.13
#